data_AF-A0A1B8FIE3-F1
#
_entry.id   AF-A0A1B8FIE3-F1
#
_cell.length_a   1.000
_cell.length_b   1.000
_cell.length_c   1.000
_cell.angle_alpha   90.00
_cell.angle_beta   90.00
_cell.angle_gamma   90.00
#
_symmetry.space_group_name_H-M   'P 1'
#
loop_
_entity.id
_entity.type
_entity.pdbx_description
1 polymer ?
#
loop_
_entity_poly.entity_id
_entity_poly.type
_entity_poly.pdbx_seq_one_letter_code
_entity_poly.pdbx_strand_id
1 'polypeptide(L)'
;MSRLRADDHDFEAYALAGALCAAVIAQLRLPEHEVSFAPISSRHFEIESRRMRNLFDYGEDYSMASLLTSFFLHIYFANANKLQTAGLYLREAITYGHGLGLHLIEASASLDAISEQQLRLRVYWILFISERTYCVQNGLPAIMQAIDELPNPGLDTHYDSTPLPAFLALARLFTYLESRFITRQSPSRGLVVSKDHMNEISAFQRNLRFKANEGNLDETQQVDISVTRNWIRTVLWQYSIRTFPMSCHADDESFSALLPASIAKEMLAVFSVVSNLSIRAHGYGMELKIFRMADSLLDVLICVPSATKSHGMLVGSRDALHALEHVLLTVGGPNSPFLEMLRRRMAESDLPIDSFQWSHLLTLDQSKMIKILTINLTPISEDVEDSTACQNNRFVYVLN
;
A
#
# COMPACT_ATOMS: atom_id res chain seq x y z
N MET A 1 -4.39 -23.18 -19.88
CA MET A 1 -4.82 -24.59 -19.84
C MET A 1 -4.92 -25.24 -21.21
N SER A 2 -5.51 -24.60 -22.23
CA SER A 2 -5.55 -25.16 -23.60
C SER A 2 -4.16 -25.36 -24.21
N ARG A 3 -3.29 -24.34 -24.15
CA ARG A 3 -1.87 -24.42 -24.59
C ARG A 3 -1.12 -25.60 -23.97
N LEU A 4 -1.15 -25.70 -22.63
CA LEU A 4 -0.50 -26.78 -21.88
C LEU A 4 -0.98 -28.20 -22.24
N ARG A 5 -2.22 -28.35 -22.73
CA ARG A 5 -2.74 -29.66 -23.16
C ARG A 5 -2.47 -29.95 -24.64
N ALA A 6 -2.18 -28.91 -25.41
CA ALA A 6 -1.99 -28.99 -26.85
C ALA A 6 -0.52 -29.26 -27.21
N ASP A 7 0.41 -28.77 -26.40
CA ASP A 7 1.84 -28.93 -26.64
C ASP A 7 2.62 -29.13 -25.33
N ASP A 8 3.20 -30.32 -25.17
CA ASP A 8 4.05 -30.68 -24.03
C ASP A 8 5.41 -29.97 -24.05
N HIS A 9 5.78 -29.33 -25.17
CA HIS A 9 7.02 -28.59 -25.35
C HIS A 9 6.83 -27.06 -25.31
N ASP A 10 5.63 -26.57 -24.98
CA ASP A 10 5.36 -25.14 -24.76
C ASP A 10 5.93 -24.69 -23.40
N PHE A 11 7.27 -24.67 -23.31
CA PHE A 11 8.01 -24.36 -22.09
C PHE A 11 7.65 -22.99 -21.50
N GLU A 12 7.26 -22.04 -22.35
CA GLU A 12 6.80 -20.72 -21.95
C GLU A 12 5.47 -20.80 -21.18
N ALA A 13 4.49 -21.52 -21.71
CA ALA A 13 3.22 -21.74 -21.01
C ALA A 13 3.41 -22.50 -19.69
N TYR A 14 4.31 -23.49 -19.65
CA TYR A 14 4.66 -24.21 -18.42
C TYR A 14 5.33 -23.30 -17.39
N ALA A 15 6.27 -22.46 -17.82
CA ALA A 15 6.93 -21.49 -16.95
C ALA A 15 5.90 -20.53 -16.34
N LEU A 16 5.01 -19.97 -17.15
CA LEU A 16 3.95 -19.07 -16.70
C LEU A 16 3.02 -19.74 -15.69
N ALA A 17 2.56 -20.97 -15.99
CA ALA A 17 1.68 -21.71 -15.10
C ALA A 17 2.34 -22.00 -13.74
N GLY A 18 3.62 -22.43 -13.75
CA GLY A 18 4.39 -22.63 -12.52
C GLY A 18 4.53 -21.34 -11.70
N ALA A 19 4.87 -20.22 -12.33
CA ALA A 19 5.02 -18.94 -11.62
C ALA A 19 3.69 -18.49 -11.01
N LEU A 20 2.59 -18.61 -11.76
CA LEU A 20 1.25 -18.28 -11.27
C LEU A 20 0.86 -19.14 -10.07
N CYS A 21 1.06 -20.47 -10.14
CA CYS A 21 0.78 -21.37 -9.02
C CYS A 21 1.62 -21.01 -7.78
N ALA A 22 2.92 -20.77 -7.95
CA ALA A 22 3.80 -20.36 -6.87
C ALA A 22 3.31 -19.06 -6.20
N ALA A 23 2.99 -18.04 -7.02
CA ALA A 23 2.50 -16.75 -6.56
C ALA A 23 1.16 -16.85 -5.83
N VAL A 24 0.19 -17.59 -6.37
CA VAL A 24 -1.15 -17.75 -5.76
C VAL A 24 -1.07 -18.46 -4.41
N ILE A 25 -0.32 -19.56 -4.33
CA ILE A 25 -0.14 -20.30 -3.07
C ILE A 25 0.50 -19.40 -2.01
N ALA A 26 1.51 -18.60 -2.39
CA ALA A 26 2.19 -17.67 -1.49
C ALA A 26 1.30 -16.50 -1.06
N GLN A 27 0.64 -15.83 -2.02
CA GLN A 27 -0.20 -14.65 -1.79
C GLN A 27 -1.41 -14.97 -0.90
N LEU A 28 -2.01 -16.15 -1.08
CA LEU A 28 -3.14 -16.61 -0.27
C LEU A 28 -2.71 -17.25 1.06
N ARG A 29 -1.40 -17.31 1.35
CA ARG A 29 -0.81 -17.95 2.54
C ARG A 29 -1.37 -19.36 2.78
N LEU A 30 -1.46 -20.15 1.71
CA LEU A 30 -1.92 -21.53 1.85
C LEU A 30 -0.85 -22.37 2.60
N PRO A 31 -1.23 -23.47 3.27
CA PRO A 31 -0.30 -24.30 4.03
C PRO A 31 0.93 -24.76 3.22
N GLU A 32 0.78 -24.93 1.91
CA GLU A 32 1.82 -25.30 0.96
C GLU A 32 2.87 -24.18 0.72
N HIS A 33 2.71 -23.02 1.32
CA HIS A 33 3.74 -21.98 1.39
C HIS A 33 4.64 -22.12 2.61
N GLU A 34 4.06 -22.42 3.78
CA GLU A 34 4.78 -22.51 5.05
C GLU A 34 5.36 -23.91 5.30
N VAL A 35 4.63 -24.96 4.88
CA VAL A 35 4.99 -26.35 5.15
C VAL A 35 5.84 -26.90 4.00
N SER A 36 7.17 -26.91 4.21
CA SER A 36 8.14 -27.44 3.23
C SER A 36 8.01 -28.94 2.94
N PHE A 37 7.19 -29.68 3.68
CA PHE A 37 7.03 -31.14 3.56
C PHE A 37 5.84 -31.59 2.71
N ALA A 38 5.08 -30.65 2.12
CA ALA A 38 4.06 -31.01 1.14
C ALA A 38 4.72 -31.55 -0.14
N PRO A 39 4.18 -32.61 -0.78
CA PRO A 39 4.74 -33.19 -2.00
C PRO A 39 4.76 -32.18 -3.16
N ILE A 40 3.87 -31.19 -3.14
CA ILE A 40 3.83 -30.05 -4.06
C ILE A 40 3.71 -28.80 -3.19
N SER A 41 4.66 -27.87 -3.34
CA SER A 41 4.68 -26.62 -2.58
C SER A 41 4.84 -25.42 -3.51
N SER A 42 4.56 -24.21 -3.01
CA SER A 42 4.82 -22.97 -3.77
C SER A 42 6.27 -22.89 -4.28
N ARG A 43 7.23 -23.37 -3.48
CA ARG A 43 8.66 -23.43 -3.85
C ARG A 43 8.92 -24.42 -4.99
N HIS A 44 8.25 -25.57 -5.01
CA HIS A 44 8.40 -26.53 -6.11
C HIS A 44 7.95 -25.89 -7.44
N PHE A 45 6.81 -25.19 -7.44
CA PHE A 45 6.32 -24.49 -8.62
C PHE A 45 7.24 -23.34 -9.07
N GLU A 46 7.84 -22.59 -8.14
CA GLU A 46 8.82 -21.55 -8.49
C GLU A 46 10.08 -22.15 -9.14
N ILE A 47 10.65 -23.18 -8.53
CA ILE A 47 11.85 -23.86 -9.06
C ILE A 47 11.57 -24.37 -10.46
N GLU A 48 10.42 -25.01 -10.66
CA GLU A 48 10.05 -25.58 -11.95
C GLU A 48 9.78 -24.49 -13.00
N SER A 49 9.12 -23.39 -12.63
CA SER A 49 8.93 -22.24 -13.51
C SER A 49 10.25 -21.69 -14.02
N ARG A 50 11.23 -21.52 -13.11
CA ARG A 50 12.58 -21.05 -13.46
C ARG A 50 13.35 -22.04 -14.32
N ARG A 51 13.17 -23.35 -14.06
CA ARG A 51 13.78 -24.39 -14.90
C ARG A 51 13.23 -24.33 -16.31
N MET A 52 11.91 -24.22 -16.47
CA MET A 52 11.24 -24.19 -17.79
C MET A 52 11.61 -22.96 -18.61
N ARG A 53 11.71 -21.77 -18.00
CA ARG A 53 12.14 -20.56 -18.74
C ARG A 53 13.56 -20.67 -19.29
N ASN A 54 14.45 -21.45 -18.68
CA ASN A 54 15.80 -21.66 -19.21
C ASN A 54 15.86 -22.62 -20.41
N LEU A 55 14.73 -23.20 -20.83
CA LEU A 55 14.65 -24.10 -21.98
C LEU A 55 14.31 -23.36 -23.30
N PHE A 56 14.09 -22.05 -23.25
CA PHE A 56 13.89 -21.18 -24.40
C PHE A 56 14.55 -19.80 -24.17
N ASP A 57 14.71 -19.00 -25.21
CA ASP A 57 15.39 -17.71 -25.13
C ASP A 57 14.46 -16.58 -24.64
N TYR A 58 13.99 -16.71 -23.39
CA TYR A 58 13.08 -15.74 -22.79
C TYR A 58 13.67 -14.32 -22.65
N GLY A 59 15.00 -14.18 -22.74
CA GLY A 59 15.69 -12.89 -22.62
C GLY A 59 15.60 -12.05 -23.89
N GLU A 60 15.65 -12.68 -25.06
CA GLU A 60 15.65 -12.00 -26.36
C GLU A 60 14.24 -11.90 -26.98
N ASP A 61 13.34 -12.83 -26.66
CA ASP A 61 11.98 -12.87 -27.21
C ASP A 61 10.94 -12.35 -26.21
N TYR A 62 10.64 -11.06 -26.34
CA TYR A 62 9.63 -10.40 -25.50
C TYR A 62 8.23 -10.90 -25.83
N SER A 63 7.57 -11.50 -24.84
CA SER A 63 6.18 -11.96 -24.94
C SER A 63 5.39 -11.56 -23.69
N MET A 64 4.05 -11.52 -23.82
CA MET A 64 3.16 -11.32 -22.67
C MET A 64 3.34 -12.43 -21.62
N ALA A 65 3.63 -13.66 -22.03
CA ALA A 65 3.82 -14.77 -21.10
C ALA A 65 5.15 -14.67 -20.34
N SER A 66 6.26 -14.29 -20.99
CA SER A 66 7.55 -14.01 -20.33
C SER A 66 7.44 -12.86 -19.33
N LEU A 67 6.72 -11.79 -19.70
CA LEU A 67 6.38 -10.68 -18.80
C LEU A 67 5.63 -11.16 -17.56
N LEU A 68 4.51 -11.85 -17.77
CA LEU A 68 3.65 -12.31 -16.67
C LEU A 68 4.37 -13.32 -15.79
N THR A 69 5.18 -14.21 -16.36
CA THR A 69 5.97 -15.17 -15.59
C THR A 69 6.89 -14.44 -14.62
N SER A 70 7.56 -13.38 -15.09
CA SER A 70 8.48 -12.58 -14.27
C SER A 70 7.72 -11.78 -13.21
N PHE A 71 6.55 -11.24 -13.56
CA PHE A 71 5.66 -10.57 -12.60
C PHE A 71 5.17 -11.51 -11.50
N PHE A 72 4.77 -12.74 -11.83
CA PHE A 72 4.35 -13.71 -10.82
C PHE A 72 5.52 -14.21 -9.95
N LEU A 73 6.73 -14.37 -10.51
CA LEU A 73 7.92 -14.64 -9.70
C LEU A 73 8.23 -13.50 -8.73
N HIS A 74 8.05 -12.24 -9.13
CA HIS A 74 8.12 -11.10 -8.21
C HIS A 74 7.17 -11.26 -7.02
N ILE A 75 5.89 -11.57 -7.29
CA ILE A 75 4.87 -11.78 -6.24
C ILE A 75 5.28 -12.92 -5.29
N TYR A 76 5.74 -14.05 -5.84
CA TYR A 76 6.21 -15.18 -5.04
C TYR A 76 7.36 -14.77 -4.10
N PHE A 77 8.41 -14.15 -4.64
CA PHE A 77 9.59 -13.79 -3.86
C PHE A 77 9.32 -12.67 -2.84
N ALA A 78 8.39 -11.76 -3.14
CA ALA A 78 7.95 -10.75 -2.19
C ALA A 78 7.28 -11.39 -0.96
N ASN A 79 6.38 -12.36 -1.19
CA ASN A 79 5.71 -13.11 -0.11
C ASN A 79 6.68 -14.04 0.63
N ALA A 80 7.69 -14.60 -0.05
CA ALA A 80 8.76 -15.39 0.56
C ALA A 80 9.83 -14.56 1.29
N ASN A 81 9.60 -13.25 1.48
CA ASN A 81 10.51 -12.30 2.13
C ASN A 81 11.93 -12.23 1.52
N LYS A 82 12.06 -12.52 0.22
CA LYS A 82 13.31 -12.42 -0.56
C LYS A 82 13.27 -11.16 -1.42
N LEU A 83 13.25 -10.01 -0.74
CA LEU A 83 12.94 -8.72 -1.36
C LEU A 83 13.88 -8.38 -2.51
N GLN A 84 15.21 -8.59 -2.38
CA GLN A 84 16.15 -8.29 -3.46
C GLN A 84 15.81 -9.06 -4.75
N THR A 85 15.52 -10.36 -4.63
CA THR A 85 15.11 -11.20 -5.76
C THR A 85 13.76 -10.77 -6.33
N ALA A 86 12.80 -10.42 -5.46
CA ALA A 86 11.51 -9.89 -5.90
C ALA A 86 11.69 -8.61 -6.73
N GLY A 87 12.57 -7.70 -6.30
CA GLY A 87 12.87 -6.48 -7.03
C GLY A 87 13.48 -6.72 -8.41
N LEU A 88 14.39 -7.70 -8.55
CA LEU A 88 14.97 -8.07 -9.84
C LEU A 88 13.89 -8.54 -10.83
N TYR A 89 13.00 -9.43 -10.39
CA TYR A 89 11.89 -9.92 -11.22
C TYR A 89 10.88 -8.83 -11.59
N LEU A 90 10.65 -7.86 -10.70
CA LEU A 90 9.80 -6.71 -11.03
C LEU A 90 10.44 -5.84 -12.11
N ARG A 91 11.76 -5.60 -12.01
CA ARG A 91 12.49 -4.85 -13.05
C ARG A 91 12.50 -5.59 -14.37
N GLU A 92 12.69 -6.90 -14.36
CA GLU A 92 12.58 -7.76 -15.55
C GLU A 92 11.19 -7.64 -16.20
N ALA A 93 10.11 -7.75 -15.41
CA ALA A 93 8.74 -7.60 -15.92
C ALA A 93 8.47 -6.21 -16.52
N ILE A 94 9.00 -5.14 -15.90
CA ILE A 94 8.89 -3.76 -16.42
C ILE A 94 9.67 -3.62 -17.74
N THR A 95 10.87 -4.20 -17.83
CA THR A 95 11.67 -4.23 -19.07
C THR A 95 10.89 -4.89 -20.20
N TYR A 96 10.28 -6.06 -19.95
CA TYR A 96 9.40 -6.69 -20.94
C TYR A 96 8.21 -5.80 -21.32
N GLY A 97 7.59 -5.11 -20.36
CA GLY A 97 6.50 -4.18 -20.63
C GLY A 97 6.90 -3.04 -21.57
N HIS A 98 8.11 -2.48 -21.39
CA HIS A 98 8.64 -1.49 -22.31
C HIS A 98 8.99 -2.09 -23.68
N GLY A 99 9.59 -3.28 -23.71
CA GLY A 99 9.95 -3.99 -24.94
C GLY A 99 8.73 -4.37 -25.80
N LEU A 100 7.60 -4.69 -25.17
CA LEU A 100 6.31 -4.93 -25.83
C LEU A 100 5.57 -3.63 -26.21
N GLY A 101 6.15 -2.46 -25.91
CA GLY A 101 5.52 -1.17 -26.20
C GLY A 101 4.25 -0.89 -25.38
N LEU A 102 4.09 -1.47 -24.17
CA LEU A 102 2.86 -1.28 -23.38
C LEU A 102 2.60 0.17 -22.95
N HIS A 103 3.63 1.02 -23.01
CA HIS A 103 3.58 2.45 -22.74
C HIS A 103 3.18 3.28 -23.98
N LEU A 104 3.15 2.65 -25.16
CA LEU A 104 2.79 3.29 -26.41
C LEU A 104 1.30 3.09 -26.66
N ILE A 105 0.61 4.18 -26.97
CA ILE A 105 -0.82 4.17 -27.30
C ILE A 105 -0.96 4.12 -28.81
N GLU A 106 -1.41 2.98 -29.32
CA GLU A 106 -1.70 2.81 -30.74
C GLU A 106 -3.22 2.82 -30.98
N ALA A 107 -3.62 3.37 -32.11
CA ALA A 107 -5.03 3.37 -32.52
C ALA A 107 -5.41 1.97 -33.04
N SER A 108 -6.34 1.30 -32.35
CA SER A 108 -6.85 0.00 -32.78
C SER A 108 -7.93 0.12 -33.86
N ALA A 109 -7.84 -0.71 -34.91
CA ALA A 109 -8.77 -0.70 -36.04
C ALA A 109 -9.80 -1.85 -36.02
N SER A 110 -9.57 -2.91 -35.25
CA SER A 110 -10.44 -4.09 -35.16
C SER A 110 -10.86 -4.39 -33.72
N LEU A 111 -11.94 -5.15 -33.54
CA LEU A 111 -12.44 -5.51 -32.21
C LEU A 111 -11.42 -6.33 -31.42
N ASP A 112 -10.76 -7.30 -32.06
CA ASP A 112 -9.70 -8.10 -31.44
C ASP A 112 -8.51 -7.22 -30.99
N ALA A 113 -8.13 -6.23 -31.80
CA ALA A 113 -7.10 -5.26 -31.45
C ALA A 113 -7.52 -4.38 -30.26
N ILE A 114 -8.81 -4.02 -30.17
CA ILE A 114 -9.34 -3.27 -29.01
C ILE A 114 -9.22 -4.12 -27.74
N SER A 115 -9.68 -5.37 -27.73
CA SER A 115 -9.57 -6.25 -26.56
C SER A 115 -8.11 -6.48 -26.15
N GLU A 116 -7.21 -6.66 -27.12
CA GLU A 116 -5.77 -6.77 -26.85
C GLU A 116 -5.21 -5.47 -26.24
N GLN A 117 -5.57 -4.30 -26.78
CA GLN A 117 -5.16 -3.01 -26.26
C GLN A 117 -5.66 -2.81 -24.81
N GLN A 118 -6.91 -3.18 -24.52
CA GLN A 118 -7.44 -3.11 -23.15
C GLN A 118 -6.69 -4.04 -22.19
N LEU A 119 -6.30 -5.25 -22.64
CA LEU A 119 -5.44 -6.14 -21.86
C LEU A 119 -4.07 -5.51 -21.58
N ARG A 120 -3.42 -4.95 -22.61
CA ARG A 120 -2.12 -4.28 -22.48
C ARG A 120 -2.18 -3.11 -21.49
N LEU A 121 -3.22 -2.28 -21.55
CA LEU A 121 -3.44 -1.20 -20.58
C LEU A 121 -3.61 -1.73 -19.15
N ARG A 122 -4.41 -2.80 -18.96
CA ARG A 122 -4.57 -3.43 -17.63
C ARG A 122 -3.23 -3.94 -17.09
N VAL A 123 -2.42 -4.60 -17.91
CA VAL A 123 -1.08 -5.09 -17.52
C VAL A 123 -0.14 -3.93 -17.18
N TYR A 124 -0.11 -2.87 -17.99
CA TYR A 124 0.71 -1.68 -17.72
C TYR A 124 0.39 -1.07 -16.35
N TRP A 125 -0.89 -0.83 -16.07
CA TRP A 125 -1.32 -0.23 -14.80
C TRP A 125 -1.11 -1.17 -13.60
N ILE A 126 -1.20 -2.49 -13.77
CA ILE A 126 -0.82 -3.46 -12.73
C ILE A 126 0.68 -3.35 -12.40
N LEU A 127 1.55 -3.30 -13.43
CA LEU A 127 2.99 -3.13 -13.23
C LEU A 127 3.29 -1.78 -12.54
N PHE A 128 2.64 -0.71 -12.98
CA PHE A 128 2.78 0.65 -12.42
C PHE A 128 2.45 0.71 -10.92
N ILE A 129 1.33 0.11 -10.52
CA ILE A 129 0.88 0.03 -9.12
C ILE A 129 1.85 -0.83 -8.30
N SER A 130 2.24 -1.99 -8.83
CA SER A 130 3.13 -2.94 -8.16
C SER A 130 4.52 -2.34 -7.94
N GLU A 131 5.07 -1.66 -8.96
CA GLU A 131 6.33 -0.94 -8.87
C GLU A 131 6.31 0.07 -7.73
N ARG A 132 5.32 0.96 -7.69
CA ARG A 132 5.25 2.02 -6.69
C ARG A 132 5.08 1.47 -5.29
N THR A 133 4.25 0.43 -5.13
CA THR A 133 4.09 -0.26 -3.85
C THR A 133 5.43 -0.82 -3.37
N TYR A 134 6.12 -1.56 -4.23
CA TYR A 134 7.42 -2.15 -3.91
C TYR A 134 8.49 -1.09 -3.63
N CYS A 135 8.54 -0.02 -4.42
CA CYS A 135 9.50 1.06 -4.28
C CYS A 135 9.30 1.85 -2.98
N VAL A 136 8.05 2.16 -2.59
CA VAL A 136 7.73 2.80 -1.30
C VAL A 136 8.15 1.92 -0.12
N GLN A 137 7.91 0.62 -0.21
CA GLN A 137 8.30 -0.30 0.86
C GLN A 137 9.82 -0.36 1.06
N ASN A 138 10.57 -0.35 -0.03
CA ASN A 138 12.01 -0.64 -0.04
C ASN A 138 12.89 0.61 -0.24
N GLY A 139 12.31 1.81 -0.34
CA GLY A 139 13.04 3.06 -0.54
C GLY A 139 13.78 3.17 -1.88
N LEU A 140 13.25 2.53 -2.92
CA LEU A 140 13.84 2.51 -4.27
C LEU A 140 13.19 3.55 -5.19
N PRO A 141 13.87 4.05 -6.22
CA PRO A 141 13.25 4.94 -7.21
C PRO A 141 12.29 4.19 -8.12
N ALA A 142 11.13 4.78 -8.40
CA ALA A 142 10.24 4.30 -9.46
C ALA A 142 10.74 4.78 -10.84
N ILE A 143 10.61 3.94 -11.86
CA ILE A 143 11.03 4.19 -13.24
C ILE A 143 9.84 4.23 -14.21
N MET A 144 8.71 3.61 -13.89
CA MET A 144 7.53 3.69 -14.77
C MET A 144 6.85 5.06 -14.65
N GLN A 145 6.52 5.63 -15.81
CA GLN A 145 5.79 6.88 -15.92
C GLN A 145 4.28 6.61 -15.94
N ALA A 146 3.48 7.59 -15.52
CA ALA A 146 2.05 7.51 -15.74
C ALA A 146 1.77 7.77 -17.23
N ILE A 147 0.84 7.03 -17.80
CA ILE A 147 0.27 7.31 -19.12
C ILE A 147 -1.12 7.91 -18.95
N ASP A 148 -1.63 8.62 -19.95
CA ASP A 148 -2.94 9.30 -19.85
C ASP A 148 -4.12 8.31 -20.03
N GLU A 149 -3.87 7.22 -20.74
CA GLU A 149 -4.87 6.24 -21.14
C GLU A 149 -5.10 5.20 -20.05
N LEU A 150 -6.35 5.14 -19.60
CA LEU A 150 -6.85 4.14 -18.68
C LEU A 150 -7.71 3.11 -19.44
N PRO A 151 -7.77 1.84 -18.97
CA PRO A 151 -8.68 0.88 -19.56
C PRO A 151 -10.15 1.36 -19.51
N ASN A 152 -10.88 1.13 -20.59
CA ASN A 152 -12.27 1.53 -20.75
C ASN A 152 -13.21 0.32 -20.60
N PRO A 153 -14.11 0.33 -19.59
CA PRO A 153 -15.08 -0.76 -19.37
C PRO A 153 -16.00 -1.05 -20.55
N GLY A 154 -16.28 -0.05 -21.39
CA GLY A 154 -17.25 -0.17 -22.49
C GLY A 154 -16.67 -0.72 -23.80
N LEU A 155 -15.35 -0.93 -23.88
CA LEU A 155 -14.68 -1.28 -25.15
C LEU A 155 -14.33 -2.76 -25.30
N ASP A 156 -14.26 -3.53 -24.20
CA ASP A 156 -13.85 -4.95 -24.22
C ASP A 156 -15.00 -5.85 -23.75
N THR A 157 -15.81 -6.32 -24.69
CA THR A 157 -17.00 -7.16 -24.42
C THR A 157 -16.67 -8.58 -24.00
N HIS A 158 -15.41 -9.01 -24.17
CA HIS A 158 -14.93 -10.35 -23.79
C HIS A 158 -14.41 -10.41 -22.35
N TYR A 159 -14.26 -9.27 -21.68
CA TYR A 159 -13.74 -9.16 -20.33
C TYR A 159 -14.86 -8.85 -19.32
N ASP A 160 -14.87 -9.53 -18.18
CA ASP A 160 -15.72 -9.15 -17.06
C ASP A 160 -15.23 -7.81 -16.49
N SER A 161 -15.94 -6.72 -16.81
CA SER A 161 -15.59 -5.37 -16.38
C SER A 161 -15.94 -5.07 -14.92
N THR A 162 -16.55 -6.02 -14.18
CA THR A 162 -16.99 -5.83 -12.78
C THR A 162 -15.89 -5.31 -11.84
N PRO A 163 -14.63 -5.82 -11.84
CA PRO A 163 -13.57 -5.29 -10.99
C PRO A 163 -12.95 -3.97 -11.50
N LEU A 164 -13.28 -3.56 -12.73
CA LEU A 164 -12.55 -2.48 -13.40
C LEU A 164 -12.72 -1.11 -12.72
N PRO A 165 -13.91 -0.69 -12.23
CA PRO A 165 -14.06 0.59 -11.54
C PRO A 165 -13.10 0.76 -10.34
N ALA A 166 -12.95 -0.29 -9.51
CA ALA A 166 -12.04 -0.27 -8.36
C ALA A 166 -10.58 -0.18 -8.81
N PHE A 167 -10.19 -0.98 -9.81
CA PHE A 167 -8.87 -0.94 -10.40
C PHE A 167 -8.49 0.45 -10.94
N LEU A 168 -9.42 1.11 -11.64
CA LEU A 168 -9.23 2.47 -12.16
C LEU A 168 -9.09 3.51 -11.04
N ALA A 169 -9.84 3.37 -9.94
CA ALA A 169 -9.69 4.23 -8.78
C ALA A 169 -8.30 4.06 -8.15
N LEU A 170 -7.82 2.83 -7.99
CA LEU A 170 -6.47 2.55 -7.49
C LEU A 170 -5.40 3.11 -8.44
N ALA A 171 -5.48 2.86 -9.74
CA ALA A 171 -4.53 3.39 -10.72
C ALA A 171 -4.37 4.91 -10.60
N ARG A 172 -5.48 5.64 -10.47
CA ARG A 172 -5.49 7.10 -10.25
C ARG A 172 -4.92 7.52 -8.92
N LEU A 173 -5.10 6.74 -7.85
CA LEU A 173 -4.47 7.04 -6.56
C LEU A 173 -2.94 6.89 -6.65
N PHE A 174 -2.45 5.85 -7.34
CA PHE A 174 -1.02 5.62 -7.46
C PHE A 174 -0.27 6.66 -8.30
N THR A 175 -0.96 7.51 -9.09
CA THR A 175 -0.30 8.62 -9.81
C THR A 175 0.25 9.70 -8.88
N TYR A 176 -0.29 9.85 -7.66
CA TYR A 176 0.24 10.75 -6.64
C TYR A 176 1.60 10.31 -6.08
N LEU A 177 1.98 9.04 -6.27
CA LEU A 177 3.27 8.50 -5.84
C LEU A 177 4.31 8.65 -6.95
N GLU A 178 4.76 9.88 -7.18
CA GLU A 178 5.87 10.15 -8.07
C GLU A 178 7.21 9.68 -7.48
N SER A 179 8.18 9.34 -8.34
CA SER A 179 9.49 8.80 -7.93
C SER A 179 10.23 9.66 -6.90
N ARG A 180 10.06 11.00 -6.97
CA ARG A 180 10.65 11.96 -6.02
C ARG A 180 10.07 11.86 -4.61
N PHE A 181 8.82 11.45 -4.46
CA PHE A 181 8.17 11.27 -3.15
C PHE A 181 8.48 9.90 -2.52
N ILE A 182 8.93 8.96 -3.34
CA ILE A 182 9.24 7.58 -2.93
C ILE A 182 10.72 7.43 -2.54
N THR A 183 11.62 8.00 -3.34
CA THR A 183 13.06 7.77 -3.21
C THR A 183 13.59 8.36 -1.92
N ARG A 184 14.31 7.56 -1.11
CA ARG A 184 15.00 8.05 0.08
C ARG A 184 16.23 8.85 -0.37
N GLN A 185 16.04 10.13 -0.68
CA GLN A 185 17.16 11.01 -0.96
C GLN A 185 17.94 11.27 0.33
N SER A 186 19.27 11.24 0.25
CA SER A 186 20.12 11.82 1.29
C SER A 186 19.77 13.32 1.38
N PRO A 187 19.66 13.93 2.58
CA PRO A 187 19.38 15.35 2.70
C PRO A 187 20.49 16.13 1.99
N SER A 188 20.26 16.48 0.73
CA SER A 188 21.13 17.37 -0.02
C SER A 188 21.04 18.72 0.68
N ARG A 189 22.09 19.08 1.40
CA ARG A 189 22.26 20.40 2.00
C ARG A 189 22.09 21.44 0.90
N GLY A 190 20.92 22.07 0.82
CA GLY A 190 20.68 23.20 -0.08
C GLY A 190 19.63 23.04 -1.17
N LEU A 191 18.71 22.07 -1.11
CA LEU A 191 17.47 22.18 -1.90
C LEU A 191 16.73 23.42 -1.41
N VAL A 192 16.77 24.49 -2.21
CA VAL A 192 15.87 25.64 -2.04
C VAL A 192 14.47 25.08 -2.21
N VAL A 193 13.78 24.94 -1.10
CA VAL A 193 12.39 24.50 -1.06
C VAL A 193 11.55 25.55 -1.79
N SER A 194 11.18 25.27 -3.05
CA SER A 194 10.32 26.17 -3.81
C SER A 194 8.93 26.18 -3.20
N LYS A 195 8.31 27.36 -3.14
CA LYS A 195 6.89 27.52 -2.77
C LYS A 195 5.99 26.67 -3.69
N ASP A 196 6.40 26.46 -4.93
CA ASP A 196 5.67 25.61 -5.88
C ASP A 196 5.63 24.15 -5.45
N HIS A 197 6.73 23.63 -4.87
CA HIS A 197 6.77 22.26 -4.34
C HIS A 197 5.84 22.09 -3.14
N MET A 198 5.77 23.10 -2.27
CA MET A 198 4.81 23.09 -1.17
C MET A 198 3.37 23.10 -1.68
N ASN A 199 3.07 23.97 -2.65
CA ASN A 199 1.74 24.07 -3.24
C ASN A 199 1.30 22.75 -3.90
N GLU A 200 2.21 22.04 -4.56
CA GLU A 200 1.94 20.73 -5.15
C GLU A 200 1.56 19.69 -4.09
N ILE A 201 2.36 19.55 -3.03
CA ILE A 201 2.06 18.63 -1.92
C ILE A 201 0.71 18.96 -1.28
N SER A 202 0.44 20.25 -1.08
CA SER A 202 -0.85 20.71 -0.56
C SER A 202 -2.01 20.36 -1.48
N ALA A 203 -1.84 20.52 -2.79
CA ALA A 203 -2.85 20.11 -3.76
C ALA A 203 -3.08 18.59 -3.72
N PHE A 204 -2.00 17.80 -3.62
CA PHE A 204 -2.08 16.34 -3.57
C PHE A 204 -2.79 15.85 -2.32
N GLN A 205 -2.39 16.32 -1.13
CA GLN A 205 -3.05 15.97 0.13
C GLN A 205 -4.52 16.36 0.14
N ARG A 206 -4.86 17.55 -0.39
CA ARG A 206 -6.24 18.02 -0.51
C ARG A 206 -7.06 17.15 -1.47
N ASN A 207 -6.53 16.83 -2.65
CA ASN A 207 -7.20 15.99 -3.64
C ASN A 207 -7.41 14.56 -3.11
N LEU A 208 -6.43 14.03 -2.38
CA LEU A 208 -6.53 12.72 -1.71
C LEU A 208 -7.49 12.73 -0.53
N ARG A 209 -7.92 13.88 0.00
CA ARG A 209 -8.96 13.95 1.03
C ARG A 209 -10.37 13.89 0.42
N PHE A 210 -10.54 14.37 -0.81
CA PHE A 210 -11.80 14.28 -1.51
C PHE A 210 -12.08 12.83 -1.93
N LYS A 211 -13.24 12.31 -1.52
CA LYS A 211 -13.74 11.03 -2.02
C LYS A 211 -14.35 11.28 -3.39
N ALA A 212 -13.72 10.76 -4.44
CA ALA A 212 -14.33 10.75 -5.76
C ALA A 212 -15.66 9.96 -5.69
N ASN A 213 -16.59 10.27 -6.61
CA ASN A 213 -17.84 9.51 -6.70
C ASN A 213 -17.52 8.13 -7.30
N GLU A 214 -17.10 7.21 -6.44
CA GLU A 214 -16.59 5.89 -6.78
C GLU A 214 -17.75 4.89 -6.95
N GLY A 215 -18.68 5.19 -7.87
CA GLY A 215 -19.73 4.30 -8.38
C GLY A 215 -20.45 3.39 -7.36
N ASN A 216 -20.99 2.26 -7.87
CA ASN A 216 -21.50 1.16 -7.04
C ASN A 216 -20.37 0.16 -6.79
N LEU A 217 -19.40 0.51 -5.95
CA LEU A 217 -18.37 -0.42 -5.50
C LEU A 217 -18.88 -1.27 -4.33
N ASP A 218 -18.40 -2.51 -4.23
CA ASP A 218 -18.66 -3.34 -3.06
C ASP A 218 -17.86 -2.86 -1.83
N GLU A 219 -18.24 -3.33 -0.64
CA GLU A 219 -17.60 -2.94 0.63
C GLU A 219 -16.08 -3.21 0.61
N THR A 220 -15.65 -4.33 0.03
CA THR A 220 -14.24 -4.74 -0.04
C THR A 220 -13.41 -3.81 -0.93
N GLN A 221 -13.96 -3.37 -2.06
CA GLN A 221 -13.35 -2.41 -2.97
C GLN A 221 -13.27 -1.02 -2.33
N GLN A 222 -14.34 -0.57 -1.67
CA GLN A 222 -14.37 0.71 -0.97
C GLN A 222 -13.32 0.77 0.15
N VAL A 223 -13.16 -0.32 0.91
CA VAL A 223 -12.16 -0.42 1.97
C VAL A 223 -10.74 -0.33 1.39
N ASP A 224 -10.41 -1.07 0.33
CA ASP A 224 -9.07 -1.02 -0.26
C ASP A 224 -8.72 0.36 -0.81
N ILE A 225 -9.66 1.01 -1.49
CA ILE A 225 -9.44 2.36 -1.99
C ILE A 225 -9.25 3.35 -0.83
N SER A 226 -10.09 3.26 0.21
CA SER A 226 -9.99 4.14 1.38
C SER A 226 -8.65 3.97 2.12
N VAL A 227 -8.22 2.73 2.33
CA VAL A 227 -6.95 2.41 2.99
C VAL A 227 -5.77 2.84 2.11
N THR A 228 -5.82 2.54 0.81
CA THR A 228 -4.77 2.92 -0.15
C THR A 228 -4.60 4.43 -0.25
N ARG A 229 -5.71 5.19 -0.31
CA ARG A 229 -5.70 6.66 -0.31
C ARG A 229 -5.01 7.22 0.95
N ASN A 230 -5.39 6.73 2.12
CA ASN A 230 -4.81 7.17 3.39
C ASN A 230 -3.35 6.73 3.57
N TRP A 231 -2.98 5.59 2.98
CA TRP A 231 -1.60 5.14 2.94
C TRP A 231 -0.75 6.09 2.09
N ILE A 232 -1.24 6.50 0.92
CA ILE A 232 -0.55 7.50 0.08
C ILE A 232 -0.41 8.84 0.80
N ARG A 233 -1.46 9.31 1.50
CA ARG A 233 -1.38 10.52 2.35
C ARG A 233 -0.29 10.40 3.41
N THR A 234 -0.14 9.22 4.01
CA THR A 234 0.91 8.92 4.99
C THR A 234 2.30 8.96 4.34
N VAL A 235 2.47 8.37 3.15
CA VAL A 235 3.73 8.40 2.40
C VAL A 235 4.13 9.83 2.02
N LEU A 236 3.19 10.62 1.53
CA LEU A 236 3.41 12.05 1.23
C LEU A 236 3.77 12.84 2.48
N TRP A 237 3.16 12.55 3.63
CA TRP A 237 3.53 13.17 4.91
C TRP A 237 4.96 12.81 5.34
N GLN A 238 5.37 11.54 5.18
CA GLN A 238 6.74 11.10 5.46
C GLN A 238 7.77 11.76 4.54
N TYR A 239 7.40 12.06 3.30
CA TYR A 239 8.21 12.92 2.44
C TYR A 239 8.25 14.36 2.98
N SER A 240 7.08 14.90 3.35
CA SER A 240 6.98 16.29 3.82
C SER A 240 7.83 16.56 5.04
N ILE A 241 7.79 15.69 6.05
CA ILE A 241 8.52 15.87 7.30
C ILE A 241 10.05 15.80 7.15
N ARG A 242 10.54 15.17 6.09
CA ARG A 242 11.97 15.11 5.74
C ARG A 242 12.43 16.33 4.94
N THR A 243 11.49 17.04 4.32
CA THR A 243 11.78 18.04 3.28
C THR A 243 11.40 19.47 3.70
N PHE A 244 10.30 19.62 4.44
CA PHE A 244 9.72 20.90 4.83
C PHE A 244 9.66 21.06 6.35
N PRO A 245 9.65 22.30 6.86
CA PRO A 245 9.29 22.56 8.24
C PRO A 245 7.85 22.12 8.52
N MET A 246 7.65 21.35 9.59
CA MET A 246 6.33 20.90 10.04
C MET A 246 5.93 21.64 11.32
N SER A 247 4.62 21.86 11.53
CA SER A 247 4.08 22.53 12.72
C SER A 247 2.87 21.79 13.29
N CYS A 248 2.64 21.87 14.61
CA CYS A 248 1.40 21.38 15.22
C CYS A 248 0.21 22.32 15.02
N HIS A 249 0.46 23.57 14.63
CA HIS A 249 -0.53 24.61 14.31
C HIS A 249 -0.36 25.11 12.88
N ALA A 250 -0.08 24.19 11.95
CA ALA A 250 0.06 24.55 10.54
C ALA A 250 -1.29 25.02 9.97
N ASP A 251 -1.30 26.14 9.25
CA ASP A 251 -2.48 26.62 8.52
C ASP A 251 -2.90 25.63 7.42
N ASP A 252 -1.92 24.97 6.81
CA ASP A 252 -2.12 23.89 5.86
C ASP A 252 -1.88 22.53 6.53
N GLU A 253 -2.94 21.72 6.60
CA GLU A 253 -2.92 20.38 7.18
C GLU A 253 -1.84 19.47 6.57
N SER A 254 -1.46 19.72 5.31
CA SER A 254 -0.42 18.98 4.57
C SER A 254 0.97 19.08 5.20
N PHE A 255 1.22 20.14 5.98
CA PHE A 255 2.46 20.37 6.74
C PHE A 255 2.24 20.28 8.25
N SER A 256 1.12 19.69 8.67
CA SER A 256 0.86 19.42 10.08
C SER A 256 1.67 18.22 10.58
N ALA A 257 2.38 18.40 11.69
CA ALA A 257 3.02 17.30 12.40
C ALA A 257 2.01 16.26 12.91
N LEU A 258 0.72 16.63 13.00
CA LEU A 258 -0.35 15.81 13.57
C LEU A 258 -1.21 15.10 12.50
N LEU A 259 -0.88 15.25 11.21
CA LEU A 259 -1.61 14.60 10.12
C LEU A 259 -1.74 13.07 10.28
N PRO A 260 -0.72 12.30 10.73
CA PRO A 260 -0.89 10.87 10.99
C PRO A 260 -1.96 10.54 12.04
N ALA A 261 -2.16 11.41 13.04
CA ALA A 261 -3.23 11.24 14.02
C ALA A 261 -4.62 11.45 13.39
N SER A 262 -4.77 12.44 12.51
CA SER A 262 -6.00 12.64 11.74
C SER A 262 -6.29 11.43 10.83
N ILE A 263 -5.28 10.95 10.09
CA ILE A 263 -5.40 9.78 9.20
C ILE A 263 -5.81 8.53 10.00
N ALA A 264 -5.21 8.29 11.16
CA ALA A 264 -5.55 7.16 12.02
C ALA A 264 -7.02 7.23 12.48
N LYS A 265 -7.50 8.41 12.91
CA LYS A 265 -8.90 8.62 13.32
C LYS A 265 -9.86 8.38 12.16
N GLU A 266 -9.56 8.92 10.97
CA GLU A 266 -10.36 8.70 9.77
C GLU A 266 -10.45 7.20 9.40
N MET A 267 -9.33 6.47 9.51
CA MET A 267 -9.29 5.04 9.20
C MET A 267 -10.04 4.20 10.22
N LEU A 268 -9.94 4.52 11.51
CA LEU A 268 -10.72 3.84 12.54
C LEU A 268 -12.22 4.09 12.39
N ALA A 269 -12.63 5.30 11.98
CA ALA A 269 -14.03 5.56 11.64
C ALA A 269 -14.52 4.64 10.50
N VAL A 270 -13.70 4.41 9.48
CA VAL A 270 -14.01 3.45 8.39
C VAL A 270 -14.08 2.02 8.94
N PHE A 271 -13.08 1.56 9.69
CA PHE A 271 -13.05 0.21 10.25
C PHE A 271 -14.19 -0.06 11.24
N SER A 272 -14.79 0.98 11.83
CA SER A 272 -15.91 0.84 12.78
C SER A 272 -17.24 0.42 12.13
N VAL A 273 -17.38 0.66 10.82
CA VAL A 273 -18.64 0.46 10.08
C VAL A 273 -18.58 -0.61 9.00
N VAL A 274 -17.39 -1.16 8.71
CA VAL A 274 -17.22 -2.19 7.67
C VAL A 274 -17.01 -3.58 8.26
N SER A 275 -17.26 -4.62 7.47
CA SER A 275 -17.02 -6.00 7.89
C SER A 275 -15.53 -6.35 8.00
N ASN A 276 -15.18 -7.23 8.94
CA ASN A 276 -13.83 -7.80 9.05
C ASN A 276 -13.41 -8.58 7.79
N LEU A 277 -14.37 -9.17 7.08
CA LEU A 277 -14.09 -9.87 5.83
C LEU A 277 -13.58 -8.90 4.76
N SER A 278 -14.20 -7.72 4.64
CA SER A 278 -13.76 -6.69 3.69
C SER A 278 -12.41 -6.07 4.05
N ILE A 279 -12.09 -5.92 5.34
CA ILE A 279 -10.76 -5.49 5.76
C ILE A 279 -9.71 -6.56 5.37
N ARG A 280 -10.00 -7.85 5.58
CA ARG A 280 -9.03 -8.94 5.37
C ARG A 280 -8.84 -9.38 3.91
N ALA A 281 -9.77 -9.03 3.02
CA ALA A 281 -9.82 -9.56 1.66
C ALA A 281 -8.54 -9.34 0.83
N HIS A 282 -7.80 -8.27 1.09
CA HIS A 282 -6.58 -7.91 0.34
C HIS A 282 -5.27 -8.40 0.99
N GLY A 283 -5.38 -9.16 2.09
CA GLY A 283 -4.27 -9.87 2.73
C GLY A 283 -3.07 -8.98 3.09
N TYR A 284 -1.87 -9.43 2.71
CA TYR A 284 -0.59 -8.79 3.04
C TYR A 284 -0.52 -7.30 2.64
N GLY A 285 -1.10 -6.95 1.48
CA GLY A 285 -1.11 -5.57 0.99
C GLY A 285 -1.93 -4.63 1.87
N MET A 286 -2.97 -5.14 2.54
CA MET A 286 -3.74 -4.38 3.52
C MET A 286 -2.96 -4.19 4.81
N GLU A 287 -2.40 -5.28 5.33
CA GLU A 287 -1.62 -5.33 6.56
C GLU A 287 -0.48 -4.30 6.57
N LEU A 288 0.30 -4.26 5.49
CA LEU A 288 1.35 -3.27 5.29
C LEU A 288 0.83 -1.84 5.43
N LYS A 289 -0.27 -1.51 4.73
CA LYS A 289 -0.77 -0.13 4.64
C LYS A 289 -1.21 0.36 6.02
N ILE A 290 -1.90 -0.50 6.78
CA ILE A 290 -2.33 -0.23 8.15
C ILE A 290 -1.11 -0.09 9.06
N PHE A 291 -0.11 -0.96 8.91
CA PHE A 291 1.13 -0.88 9.68
C PHE A 291 1.81 0.48 9.46
N ARG A 292 1.95 0.94 8.21
CA ARG A 292 2.56 2.24 7.92
C ARG A 292 1.83 3.43 8.56
N MET A 293 0.50 3.37 8.67
CA MET A 293 -0.28 4.39 9.38
C MET A 293 -0.02 4.35 10.89
N ALA A 294 -0.06 3.16 11.49
CA ALA A 294 0.21 2.97 12.92
C ALA A 294 1.64 3.38 13.30
N ASP A 295 2.61 2.98 12.48
CA ASP A 295 4.03 3.30 12.62
C ASP A 295 4.27 4.82 12.55
N SER A 296 3.60 5.51 11.63
CA SER A 296 3.68 6.98 11.51
C SER A 296 2.97 7.70 12.67
N LEU A 297 1.89 7.14 13.21
CA LEU A 297 1.23 7.66 14.41
C LEU A 297 2.13 7.50 15.64
N LEU A 298 2.84 6.37 15.76
CA LEU A 298 3.81 6.16 16.82
C LEU A 298 4.94 7.20 16.75
N ASP A 299 5.46 7.51 15.56
CA ASP A 299 6.45 8.58 15.38
C ASP A 299 5.95 9.94 15.91
N VAL A 300 4.67 10.28 15.68
CA VAL A 300 4.07 11.50 16.22
C VAL A 300 3.99 11.47 17.75
N LEU A 301 3.57 10.35 18.34
CA LEU A 301 3.47 10.21 19.80
C LEU A 301 4.82 10.32 20.50
N ILE A 302 5.90 9.84 19.86
CA ILE A 302 7.27 9.96 20.38
C ILE A 302 7.75 11.42 20.28
N CYS A 303 7.50 12.08 19.15
CA CYS A 303 8.06 13.40 18.87
C CYS A 303 7.26 14.58 19.44
N VAL A 304 5.98 14.40 19.77
CA VAL A 304 5.10 15.45 20.28
C VAL A 304 4.64 15.11 21.70
N PRO A 305 5.36 15.54 22.75
CA PRO A 305 4.99 15.28 24.15
C PRO A 305 3.59 15.78 24.51
N SER A 306 3.12 16.88 23.88
CA SER A 306 1.76 17.39 24.04
C SER A 306 0.67 16.44 23.52
N ALA A 307 1.02 15.44 22.69
CA ALA A 307 0.12 14.36 22.26
C ALA A 307 -0.18 13.35 23.37
N THR A 308 0.64 13.34 24.42
CA THR A 308 0.47 12.45 25.59
C THR A 308 -0.34 13.10 26.70
N LYS A 309 -0.55 14.42 26.66
CA LYS A 309 -1.35 15.16 27.63
C LYS A 309 -2.66 15.61 26.98
N SER A 310 -3.77 15.31 27.64
CA SER A 310 -5.16 15.49 27.19
C SER A 310 -5.51 16.91 26.76
N HIS A 311 -5.12 17.32 25.54
CA HIS A 311 -5.58 18.57 24.91
C HIS A 311 -6.23 18.27 23.55
N GLY A 312 -7.54 18.52 23.50
CA GLY A 312 -8.44 18.73 22.35
C GLY A 312 -8.31 17.87 21.09
N MET A 313 -7.15 17.95 20.40
CA MET A 313 -6.94 17.35 19.08
C MET A 313 -6.25 15.97 19.13
N LEU A 314 -5.49 15.69 20.20
CA LEU A 314 -4.70 14.46 20.40
C LEU A 314 -5.31 13.52 21.46
N VAL A 315 -6.45 13.90 22.03
CA VAL A 315 -7.27 13.00 22.85
C VAL A 315 -7.54 11.73 22.01
N GLY A 316 -7.21 10.59 22.60
CA GLY A 316 -7.36 9.25 22.03
C GLY A 316 -6.37 8.86 20.92
N SER A 317 -5.26 9.59 20.69
CA SER A 317 -4.22 9.14 19.73
C SER A 317 -3.49 7.87 20.19
N ARG A 318 -3.30 7.68 21.50
CA ARG A 318 -2.79 6.42 22.07
C ARG A 318 -3.80 5.28 21.88
N ASP A 319 -5.06 5.55 22.16
CA ASP A 319 -6.14 4.57 21.95
C ASP A 319 -6.27 4.21 20.46
N ALA A 320 -6.10 5.19 19.57
CA ALA A 320 -6.09 4.98 18.14
C ALA A 320 -4.91 4.08 17.70
N LEU A 321 -3.72 4.25 18.30
CA LEU A 321 -2.59 3.36 18.02
C LEU A 321 -2.89 1.92 18.43
N HIS A 322 -3.43 1.70 19.64
CA HIS A 322 -3.84 0.37 20.08
C HIS A 322 -4.98 -0.22 19.24
N ALA A 323 -5.94 0.61 18.80
CA ALA A 323 -6.99 0.17 17.90
C ALA A 323 -6.43 -0.29 16.55
N LEU A 324 -5.46 0.44 15.97
CA LEU A 324 -4.78 0.03 14.74
C LEU A 324 -3.92 -1.23 14.95
N GLU A 325 -3.25 -1.38 16.09
CA GLU A 325 -2.56 -2.62 16.48
C GLU A 325 -3.52 -3.82 16.51
N HIS A 326 -4.73 -3.63 17.05
CA HIS A 326 -5.77 -4.65 17.04
C HIS A 326 -6.27 -4.97 15.62
N VAL A 327 -6.44 -3.98 14.76
CA VAL A 327 -6.80 -4.22 13.36
C VAL A 327 -5.69 -5.00 12.66
N LEU A 328 -4.41 -4.69 12.91
CA LEU A 328 -3.28 -5.46 12.37
C LEU A 328 -3.30 -6.92 12.82
N LEU A 329 -3.59 -7.19 14.09
CA LEU A 329 -3.75 -8.55 14.58
C LEU A 329 -4.86 -9.30 13.83
N THR A 330 -5.97 -8.63 13.51
CA THR A 330 -7.08 -9.24 12.75
C THR A 330 -6.73 -9.52 11.29
N VAL A 331 -5.96 -8.63 10.66
CA VAL A 331 -5.58 -8.76 9.25
C VAL A 331 -4.44 -9.75 9.06
N GLY A 332 -3.35 -9.57 9.81
CA GLY A 332 -2.12 -10.34 9.65
C GLY A 332 -2.05 -11.61 10.50
N GLY A 333 -2.87 -11.70 11.55
CA GLY A 333 -2.81 -12.79 12.54
C GLY A 333 -1.70 -12.59 13.59
N PRO A 334 -1.59 -13.51 14.57
CA PRO A 334 -0.64 -13.39 15.68
C PRO A 334 0.84 -13.50 15.25
N ASN A 335 1.11 -14.16 14.12
CA ASN A 335 2.45 -14.37 13.57
C ASN A 335 2.83 -13.30 12.52
N SER A 336 2.07 -12.20 12.48
CA SER A 336 2.34 -11.08 11.58
C SER A 336 3.70 -10.42 11.90
N PRO A 337 4.63 -10.32 10.93
CA PRO A 337 5.89 -9.62 11.14
C PRO A 337 5.69 -8.10 11.31
N PHE A 338 4.64 -7.53 10.71
CA PHE A 338 4.30 -6.11 10.88
C PHE A 338 3.76 -5.82 12.28
N LEU A 339 2.93 -6.71 12.83
CA LEU A 339 2.45 -6.60 14.19
C LEU A 339 3.59 -6.72 15.21
N GLU A 340 4.48 -7.69 15.02
CA GLU A 340 5.67 -7.87 15.86
C GLU A 340 6.55 -6.62 15.84
N MET A 341 6.81 -6.08 14.65
CA MET A 341 7.57 -4.84 14.47
C MET A 341 6.94 -3.67 15.23
N LEU A 342 5.63 -3.46 15.07
CA LEU A 342 4.92 -2.36 15.74
C LEU A 342 5.00 -2.50 17.27
N ARG A 343 4.69 -3.69 17.81
CA ARG A 343 4.73 -3.96 19.26
C ARG A 343 6.08 -3.73 19.87
N ARG A 344 7.15 -4.18 19.19
CA ARG A 344 8.52 -3.92 19.62
C ARG A 344 8.81 -2.43 19.69
N ARG A 345 8.49 -1.67 18.63
CA ARG A 345 8.70 -0.21 18.63
C ARG A 345 7.88 0.50 19.73
N MET A 346 6.65 0.06 19.97
CA MET A 346 5.82 0.59 21.06
C MET A 346 6.45 0.34 22.42
N ALA A 347 6.98 -0.86 22.66
CA ALA A 347 7.67 -1.21 23.91
C ALA A 347 8.98 -0.41 24.11
N GLU A 348 9.76 -0.21 23.04
CA GLU A 348 11.01 0.57 23.09
C GLU A 348 10.79 2.07 23.34
N SER A 349 9.56 2.57 23.17
CA SER A 349 9.25 4.00 23.25
C SER A 349 8.80 4.48 24.64
N ASP A 350 8.73 3.60 25.65
CA ASP A 350 8.40 3.92 27.06
C ASP A 350 7.23 4.93 27.23
N LEU A 351 6.12 4.72 26.50
CA LEU A 351 4.87 5.48 26.72
C LEU A 351 4.15 4.88 27.95
N PRO A 352 4.13 5.54 29.13
CA PRO A 352 3.49 4.97 30.32
C PRO A 352 1.98 4.80 30.10
N ILE A 353 1.48 3.61 30.44
CA ILE A 353 0.07 3.23 30.43
C ILE A 353 -0.59 3.86 31.66
N ASP A 354 -1.59 4.72 31.47
CA ASP A 354 -2.56 4.93 32.56
C ASP A 354 -3.37 3.64 32.67
N SER A 355 -3.34 3.06 33.87
CA SER A 355 -3.97 1.78 34.21
C SER A 355 -5.49 1.89 34.22
N PHE A 356 -6.10 2.21 33.08
CA PHE A 356 -7.50 1.96 32.81
C PHE A 356 -7.63 0.59 32.16
N GLN A 357 -8.52 -0.24 32.70
CA GLN A 357 -8.54 -1.70 32.53
C GLN A 357 -8.79 -2.16 31.08
N TRP A 358 -7.71 -2.31 30.31
CA TRP A 358 -7.72 -2.93 28.97
C TRP A 358 -8.16 -4.40 28.97
N SER A 359 -8.10 -5.09 30.11
CA SER A 359 -8.51 -6.49 30.25
C SER A 359 -9.99 -6.74 29.91
N HIS A 360 -10.86 -5.74 30.09
CA HIS A 360 -12.28 -5.85 29.74
C HIS A 360 -12.57 -5.53 28.27
N LEU A 361 -11.76 -4.67 27.65
CA LEU A 361 -11.90 -4.23 26.26
C LEU A 361 -11.42 -5.29 25.25
N LEU A 362 -10.44 -6.11 25.62
CA LEU A 362 -9.97 -7.26 24.85
C LEU A 362 -11.03 -8.38 24.66
N THR A 363 -12.13 -8.34 25.41
CA THR A 363 -13.25 -9.30 25.30
C THR A 363 -14.44 -8.78 24.48
N LEU A 364 -14.38 -7.52 24.04
CA LEU A 364 -15.46 -6.90 23.26
C LEU A 364 -15.24 -7.14 21.76
N ASP A 365 -16.33 -7.42 21.06
CA ASP A 365 -16.39 -7.45 19.59
C ASP A 365 -15.78 -6.16 19.00
N GLN A 366 -14.99 -6.28 17.93
CA GLN A 366 -14.28 -5.17 17.29
C GLN A 366 -15.19 -4.00 16.93
N SER A 367 -16.42 -4.28 16.47
CA SER A 367 -17.39 -3.21 16.19
C SER A 367 -17.72 -2.40 17.44
N LYS A 368 -17.78 -3.03 18.62
CA LYS A 368 -18.01 -2.34 19.90
C LYS A 368 -16.77 -1.61 20.38
N MET A 369 -15.59 -2.23 20.28
CA MET A 369 -14.30 -1.60 20.62
C MET A 369 -14.05 -0.33 19.82
N ILE A 370 -14.11 -0.41 18.50
CA ILE A 370 -13.87 0.74 17.62
C ILE A 370 -14.97 1.78 17.81
N LYS A 371 -16.24 1.41 17.99
CA LYS A 371 -17.33 2.38 18.29
C LYS A 371 -17.12 3.10 19.62
N ILE A 372 -16.70 2.41 20.68
CA ILE A 372 -16.43 3.03 21.99
C ILE A 372 -15.28 4.03 21.87
N LEU A 373 -14.21 3.68 21.14
CA LEU A 373 -13.10 4.58 20.89
C LEU A 373 -13.52 5.76 20.02
N THR A 374 -14.31 5.56 18.97
CA THR A 374 -14.86 6.64 18.12
C THR A 374 -15.77 7.59 18.89
N ILE A 375 -16.55 7.10 19.86
CA ILE A 375 -17.42 7.93 20.73
C ILE A 375 -16.59 8.80 21.69
N ASN A 376 -15.50 8.28 22.25
CA ASN A 376 -14.61 9.06 23.12
C ASN A 376 -13.70 10.05 22.37
N LEU A 377 -13.72 10.02 21.03
CA LEU A 377 -12.91 10.86 20.14
C LEU A 377 -13.66 12.09 19.60
N THR A 378 -14.95 12.29 19.90
CA THR A 378 -15.69 13.51 19.55
C THR A 378 -15.38 14.64 20.54
N PRO A 379 -14.99 15.85 20.09
CA PRO A 379 -14.64 16.92 21.01
C PRO A 379 -15.88 17.42 21.75
N ILE A 380 -15.81 17.40 23.09
CA ILE A 380 -16.70 18.20 23.95
C ILE A 380 -16.20 19.63 23.84
N SER A 381 -17.07 20.55 23.42
CA SER A 381 -16.76 21.97 23.29
C SER A 381 -16.48 22.60 24.66
N GLU A 382 -15.26 23.01 24.94
CA GLU A 382 -14.98 23.95 26.02
C GLU A 382 -13.92 24.98 25.60
N ASP A 383 -14.32 26.25 25.73
CA ASP A 383 -13.46 27.42 25.73
C ASP A 383 -12.43 27.33 26.86
N VAL A 384 -11.20 27.79 26.62
CA VAL A 384 -10.35 28.59 27.55
C VAL A 384 -8.97 28.83 26.90
N GLU A 385 -8.58 30.11 26.90
CA GLU A 385 -7.26 30.65 26.59
C GLU A 385 -6.20 30.11 27.55
N ASP A 386 -5.06 29.61 27.06
CA ASP A 386 -3.76 30.20 27.39
C ASP A 386 -2.63 29.65 26.52
N SER A 387 -1.74 30.54 26.10
CA SER A 387 -0.63 30.29 25.17
C SER A 387 0.70 30.39 25.91
N THR A 388 1.61 29.43 25.70
CA THR A 388 3.09 29.56 25.67
C THR A 388 3.80 28.24 26.00
N ALA A 389 4.01 27.36 25.01
CA ALA A 389 4.98 26.26 25.16
C ALA A 389 5.60 25.71 23.85
N CYS A 390 5.04 26.00 22.67
CA CYS A 390 5.43 25.31 21.42
C CYS A 390 6.04 26.22 20.33
N GLN A 391 6.69 27.33 20.68
CA GLN A 391 7.11 28.31 19.67
C GLN A 391 8.47 28.07 18.99
N ASN A 392 9.29 27.06 19.32
CA ASN A 392 10.66 27.02 18.77
C ASN A 392 11.32 25.67 18.43
N ASN A 393 10.58 24.55 18.35
CA ASN A 393 11.23 23.29 17.97
C ASN A 393 11.19 23.04 16.45
N ARG A 394 12.29 23.36 15.75
CA ARG A 394 12.66 22.68 14.50
C ARG A 394 12.91 21.21 14.82
N PHE A 395 12.00 20.34 14.41
CA PHE A 395 12.16 18.89 14.59
C PHE A 395 13.14 18.36 13.53
N VAL A 396 14.37 18.08 13.95
CA VAL A 396 15.36 17.35 13.13
C VAL A 396 15.19 15.87 13.45
N TYR A 397 14.59 15.12 12.52
CA TYR A 397 14.49 13.67 12.63
C TYR A 397 15.86 13.03 12.38
N VAL A 398 16.39 12.34 13.39
CA VAL A 398 17.46 11.35 13.21
C VAL A 398 16.79 9.98 13.24
N LEU A 399 16.54 9.40 12.07
CA LEU A 399 16.03 8.04 11.92
C LEU A 399 17.21 7.13 11.57
N ASN A 400 17.53 6.20 12.48
CA ASN A 400 18.42 5.07 12.20
C ASN A 400 17.80 4.13 11.16
#